data_AF-A0A2D0RPV9-F1
#
_entry.id   AF-A0A2D0RPV9-F1
#
_cell.length_a   1.000
_cell.length_b   1.000
_cell.length_c   1.000
_cell.angle_alpha   90.00
_cell.angle_beta   90.00
_cell.angle_gamma   90.00
#
_symmetry.space_group_name_H-M   'P 1'
#
loop_
_entity.id
_entity.type
_entity.pdbx_description
1 polymer ?
#
loop_
_entity_poly.entity_id
_entity_poly.type
_entity_poly.pdbx_seq_one_letter_code
_entity_poly.pdbx_strand_id
1 'polypeptide(L)'
;MDTWELNRHSVSPAEKVLARCVASGTMSQKELDDVPRGPEIFSSRLHEIEQLNKIKQEIDQVSLDLELLRLEKNSADVTHSYYLSQRFASLQQFTSHLQEMLREQTSLRQRLMKPLCQQNLPIQADLHRYVVTLMAMVVEFIETLEMKTKMVHSIPTTDESMRNLNNGMTQLLAQVTEVESLTRQVLQRSGKPKDNMSS
;
A
#
# COMPACT_ATOMS: atom_id res chain seq x y z
N MET A 1 -4.61 -43.42 38.53
CA MET A 1 -4.12 -44.80 38.75
C MET A 1 -3.72 -44.93 40.22
N ASP A 2 -4.61 -44.56 41.14
CA ASP A 2 -5.75 -45.36 41.63
C ASP A 2 -5.29 -46.48 42.57
N THR A 3 -5.36 -46.12 43.86
CA THR A 3 -5.98 -46.91 44.92
C THR A 3 -5.58 -48.38 45.00
N TRP A 4 -4.51 -48.61 45.78
CA TRP A 4 -4.45 -49.77 46.66
C TRP A 4 -5.53 -49.62 47.76
N GLU A 5 -6.79 -49.71 47.35
CA GLU A 5 -7.88 -50.04 48.24
C GLU A 5 -7.60 -51.46 48.74
N LEU A 6 -7.10 -51.50 49.98
CA LEU A 6 -6.84 -52.68 50.76
C LEU A 6 -8.16 -53.40 51.01
N ASN A 7 -8.62 -54.16 50.01
CA ASN A 7 -9.85 -54.90 50.06
C ASN A 7 -9.68 -56.04 51.06
N ARG A 8 -10.11 -55.81 52.30
CA ARG A 8 -9.77 -56.64 53.46
C ARG A 8 -10.33 -58.07 53.37
N HIS A 9 -11.16 -58.41 52.36
CA HIS A 9 -11.90 -59.68 52.28
C HIS A 9 -11.84 -60.42 50.92
N SER A 10 -10.94 -60.08 49.98
CA SER A 10 -10.69 -60.94 48.81
C SER A 10 -9.47 -61.82 49.07
N VAL A 11 -9.70 -63.02 49.61
CA VAL A 11 -8.64 -64.01 49.85
C VAL A 11 -7.90 -64.29 48.53
N SER A 12 -6.64 -63.85 48.43
CA SER A 12 -5.81 -64.05 47.25
C SER A 12 -5.71 -65.54 46.92
N PRO A 13 -5.65 -65.98 45.65
CA PRO A 13 -5.48 -67.39 45.33
C PRO A 13 -4.30 -68.04 46.07
N ALA A 14 -3.22 -67.29 46.29
CA ALA A 14 -2.08 -67.73 47.08
C ALA A 14 -2.44 -67.94 48.56
N GLU A 15 -3.23 -67.03 49.13
CA GLU A 15 -3.70 -67.11 50.52
C GLU A 15 -4.64 -68.31 50.73
N LYS A 16 -5.48 -68.66 49.74
CA LYS A 16 -6.30 -69.88 49.78
C LYS A 16 -5.45 -71.15 49.77
N VAL A 17 -4.38 -71.17 48.97
CA VAL A 17 -3.45 -72.31 48.92
C VAL A 17 -2.71 -72.46 50.24
N LEU A 18 -2.19 -71.35 50.80
CA LEU A 18 -1.49 -71.35 52.08
C LEU A 18 -2.42 -71.78 53.23
N ALA A 19 -3.67 -71.29 53.27
CA ALA A 19 -4.67 -71.71 54.25
C ALA A 19 -4.98 -73.22 54.16
N ARG A 20 -5.04 -73.78 52.93
CA ARG A 20 -5.23 -75.22 52.73
C ARG A 20 -4.02 -76.03 53.21
N CYS A 21 -2.80 -75.55 52.99
CA CYS A 21 -1.56 -76.18 53.48
C CYS A 21 -1.46 -76.17 55.01
N VAL A 22 -2.01 -75.15 55.67
CA VAL A 22 -2.12 -75.10 57.14
C VAL A 22 -3.19 -76.10 57.62
N ALA A 23 -4.34 -76.14 56.96
CA ALA A 23 -5.43 -77.07 57.31
C ALA A 23 -5.06 -78.55 57.08
N SER A 24 -4.23 -78.86 56.07
CA SER A 24 -3.73 -80.22 55.84
C SER A 24 -2.57 -80.64 56.75
N GLY A 25 -2.15 -79.77 57.69
CA GLY A 25 -1.05 -80.05 58.62
C GLY A 25 0.33 -80.12 57.97
N THR A 26 0.44 -79.79 56.68
CA THR A 26 1.70 -79.76 55.93
C THR A 26 2.57 -78.55 56.27
N MET A 27 1.99 -77.52 56.87
CA MET A 27 2.68 -76.32 57.34
C MET A 27 1.98 -75.82 58.61
N SER A 28 2.72 -75.35 59.60
CA SER A 28 2.14 -74.79 60.83
C SER A 28 1.81 -73.30 60.66
N GLN A 29 0.75 -72.83 61.31
CA GLN A 29 0.43 -71.39 61.36
C GLN A 29 1.61 -70.56 61.91
N LYS A 30 2.39 -71.14 62.83
CA LYS A 30 3.59 -70.50 63.39
C LYS A 30 4.70 -70.34 62.35
N GLU A 31 4.90 -71.34 61.49
CA GLU A 31 5.88 -71.29 60.39
C GLU A 31 5.48 -70.25 59.34
N LEU A 32 4.17 -70.07 59.10
CA LEU A 32 3.65 -69.04 58.20
C LEU A 32 3.83 -67.63 58.77
N ASP A 33 3.61 -67.44 60.07
CA ASP A 33 3.75 -66.16 60.74
C ASP A 33 5.22 -65.75 61.02
N ASP A 34 6.13 -66.74 61.06
CA ASP A 34 7.58 -66.53 61.17
C ASP A 34 8.22 -66.12 59.82
N VAL A 35 7.47 -66.14 58.71
CA VAL A 35 7.97 -65.67 57.40
C VAL A 35 8.24 -64.15 57.47
N PRO A 36 9.46 -63.70 57.14
CA PRO A 36 9.78 -62.27 57.12
C PRO A 36 8.87 -61.51 56.15
N ARG A 37 7.99 -60.65 56.68
CA ARG A 37 7.10 -59.75 55.91
C ARG A 37 7.81 -58.46 55.46
N GLY A 38 9.14 -58.46 55.46
CA GLY A 38 9.93 -57.30 55.06
C GLY A 38 9.88 -57.08 53.54
N PRO A 39 10.09 -55.84 53.06
CA PRO A 39 10.19 -55.56 51.63
C PRO A 39 11.41 -56.22 50.94
N GLU A 40 12.34 -56.77 51.72
CA GLU A 40 13.61 -57.36 51.27
C GLU A 40 13.56 -58.88 51.02
N ILE A 41 12.45 -59.40 50.49
CA ILE A 41 12.32 -60.83 50.14
C ILE A 41 13.10 -61.15 48.84
N PHE A 42 13.40 -60.13 48.03
CA PHE A 42 14.15 -60.25 46.79
C PHE A 42 15.63 -59.87 46.99
N SER A 43 16.53 -60.45 46.20
CA SER A 43 17.98 -60.16 46.33
C SER A 43 18.27 -58.67 46.16
N SER A 44 19.30 -58.15 46.83
CA SER A 44 19.75 -56.75 46.73
C SER A 44 19.94 -56.30 45.27
N ARG A 45 20.39 -57.23 44.41
CA ARG A 45 20.56 -57.02 42.98
C ARG A 45 19.24 -56.73 42.24
N LEU A 46 18.14 -57.38 42.63
CA LEU A 46 16.83 -57.12 42.02
C LEU A 46 16.31 -55.74 42.41
N HIS A 47 16.51 -55.34 43.66
CA HIS A 47 16.15 -53.99 44.12
C HIS A 47 16.95 -52.90 43.39
N GLU A 48 18.25 -53.08 43.19
CA GLU A 48 19.08 -52.16 42.39
C GLU A 48 18.59 -52.05 40.94
N ILE A 49 18.25 -53.18 40.31
CA ILE A 49 17.71 -53.20 38.95
C ILE A 49 16.35 -52.47 38.88
N GLU A 50 15.48 -52.66 39.88
CA GLU A 50 14.19 -51.97 39.97
C GLU A 50 14.37 -50.45 40.07
N GLN A 51 15.30 -49.97 40.91
CA GLN A 51 15.61 -48.55 41.01
C GLN A 51 16.19 -47.98 39.71
N LEU A 52 17.10 -48.72 39.05
CA LEU A 52 17.64 -48.32 37.75
C LEU A 52 16.55 -48.25 36.67
N ASN A 53 15.61 -49.20 36.68
CA ASN A 53 14.49 -49.19 35.74
C ASN A 53 13.57 -48.00 35.98
N LYS A 54 13.31 -47.66 37.25
CA LYS A 54 12.53 -46.49 37.61
C LYS A 54 13.18 -45.19 37.13
N ILE A 55 14.48 -45.02 37.40
CA ILE A 55 15.24 -43.86 36.92
C ILE A 55 15.23 -43.80 35.39
N LYS A 56 15.41 -44.94 34.71
CA LYS A 56 15.34 -45.00 33.25
C LYS A 56 13.98 -44.57 32.73
N GLN A 57 12.89 -45.04 33.34
CA GLN A 57 11.54 -44.66 32.98
C GLN A 57 11.30 -43.14 33.18
N GLU A 58 11.85 -42.55 34.25
CA GLU A 58 11.80 -41.10 34.47
C GLU A 58 12.58 -40.33 33.39
N ILE A 59 13.76 -40.81 32.97
CA ILE A 59 14.54 -40.22 31.88
C ILE A 59 13.77 -40.28 30.56
N ASP A 60 13.19 -41.44 30.23
CA ASP A 60 12.43 -41.64 29.01
C ASP A 60 11.20 -40.72 28.98
N GLN A 61 10.51 -40.55 30.12
CA GLN A 61 9.38 -39.63 30.25
C GLN A 61 9.80 -38.17 30.03
N VAL A 62 10.86 -37.71 30.70
CA VAL A 62 11.36 -36.33 30.55
C VAL A 62 11.86 -36.09 29.12
N SER A 63 12.47 -37.08 28.49
CA SER A 63 12.89 -37.00 27.09
C SER A 63 11.70 -36.80 26.16
N LEU A 64 10.61 -37.54 26.37
CA LEU A 64 9.38 -37.39 25.60
C LEU A 64 8.77 -36.00 25.78
N ASP A 65 8.70 -35.50 27.02
CA ASP A 65 8.16 -34.17 27.31
C ASP A 65 8.99 -33.06 26.64
N LEU A 66 10.31 -33.22 26.60
CA LEU A 66 11.21 -32.30 25.89
C LEU A 66 10.93 -32.33 24.37
N GLU A 67 10.78 -33.50 23.77
CA GLU A 67 10.45 -33.63 22.35
C GLU A 67 9.10 -32.98 22.02
N LEU A 68 8.09 -33.14 22.88
CA LEU A 68 6.78 -32.50 22.73
C LEU A 68 6.90 -30.98 22.76
N LEU A 69 7.61 -30.42 23.74
CA LEU A 69 7.83 -28.97 23.84
C LEU A 69 8.62 -28.43 22.64
N ARG A 70 9.58 -29.20 22.14
CA ARG A 70 10.34 -28.83 20.95
C ARG A 70 9.46 -28.82 19.71
N LEU A 71 8.56 -29.79 19.57
CA LEU A 71 7.60 -29.86 18.48
C LEU A 71 6.60 -28.69 18.53
N GLU A 72 6.07 -28.37 19.71
CA GLU A 72 5.19 -27.22 19.92
C GLU A 72 5.90 -25.91 19.53
N LYS A 73 7.13 -25.71 20.01
CA LYS A 73 7.93 -24.53 19.62
C LYS A 73 8.18 -24.44 18.12
N ASN A 74 8.48 -25.57 17.47
CA ASN A 74 8.78 -25.61 16.04
C ASN A 74 7.54 -25.42 15.16
N SER A 75 6.35 -25.73 15.69
CA SER A 75 5.06 -25.56 14.99
C SER A 75 4.28 -24.33 15.44
N ALA A 76 4.84 -23.56 16.38
CA ALA A 76 4.21 -22.39 16.99
C ALA A 76 3.77 -21.34 15.97
N ASP A 77 4.55 -21.14 14.92
CA ASP A 77 4.30 -20.16 13.87
C ASP A 77 3.06 -20.47 13.02
N VAL A 78 2.68 -21.75 12.91
CA VAL A 78 1.52 -22.23 12.16
C VAL A 78 0.36 -22.72 13.02
N THR A 79 0.58 -22.93 14.32
CA THR A 79 -0.46 -23.43 15.25
C THR A 79 -0.93 -22.37 16.24
N HIS A 80 -0.04 -21.51 16.75
CA HIS A 80 -0.44 -20.52 17.74
C HIS A 80 -1.13 -19.32 17.09
N SER A 81 -2.30 -19.01 17.65
CA SER A 81 -3.12 -17.87 17.28
C SER A 81 -2.34 -16.55 17.29
N TYR A 82 -1.39 -16.35 18.21
CA TYR A 82 -0.60 -15.12 18.26
C TYR A 82 0.16 -14.83 16.95
N TYR A 83 0.94 -15.80 16.45
CA TYR A 83 1.72 -15.64 15.22
C TYR A 83 0.82 -15.61 13.98
N LEU A 84 -0.21 -16.47 13.96
CA LEU A 84 -1.18 -16.51 12.87
C LEU A 84 -1.94 -15.19 12.75
N SER A 85 -2.42 -14.62 13.86
CA SER A 85 -3.19 -13.37 13.88
C SER A 85 -2.42 -12.22 13.25
N GLN A 86 -1.13 -12.10 13.58
CA GLN A 86 -0.27 -11.09 12.99
C GLN A 86 -0.09 -11.29 11.47
N ARG A 87 0.13 -12.54 11.04
CA ARG A 87 0.24 -12.88 9.61
C ARG A 87 -1.06 -12.60 8.85
N PHE A 88 -2.20 -12.99 9.42
CA PHE A 88 -3.53 -12.73 8.86
C PHE A 88 -3.81 -11.23 8.76
N ALA A 89 -3.49 -10.44 9.78
CA ALA A 89 -3.66 -9.00 9.75
C ALA A 89 -2.84 -8.35 8.62
N SER A 90 -1.58 -8.75 8.47
CA SER A 90 -0.72 -8.26 7.38
C SER A 90 -1.25 -8.65 6.00
N LEU A 91 -1.68 -9.90 5.83
CA LEU A 91 -2.27 -10.37 4.57
C LEU A 91 -3.58 -9.62 4.27
N GLN A 92 -4.44 -9.45 5.26
CA GLN A 92 -5.71 -8.72 5.13
C GLN A 92 -5.48 -7.26 4.73
N GLN A 93 -4.51 -6.59 5.33
CA GLN A 93 -4.15 -5.22 4.96
C GLN A 93 -3.68 -5.15 3.51
N PHE A 94 -2.82 -6.07 3.09
CA PHE A 94 -2.35 -6.14 1.71
C PHE A 94 -3.48 -6.42 0.71
N THR A 95 -4.36 -7.38 1.01
CA THR A 95 -5.52 -7.70 0.17
C THR A 95 -6.48 -6.52 0.08
N SER A 96 -6.72 -5.81 1.18
CA SER A 96 -7.59 -4.63 1.21
C SER A 96 -7.03 -3.53 0.30
N HIS A 97 -5.73 -3.26 0.40
CA HIS A 97 -5.06 -2.29 -0.47
C HIS A 97 -5.15 -2.67 -1.96
N LEU A 98 -4.97 -3.95 -2.30
CA LEU A 98 -5.14 -4.42 -3.68
C LEU A 98 -6.58 -4.23 -4.19
N GLN A 99 -7.58 -4.48 -3.34
CA GLN A 99 -8.99 -4.24 -3.70
C GLN A 99 -9.27 -2.75 -3.95
N GLU A 100 -8.70 -1.87 -3.12
CA GLU A 100 -8.79 -0.41 -3.33
C GLU A 100 -8.14 0.01 -4.64
N MET A 101 -6.93 -0.46 -4.92
CA MET A 101 -6.25 -0.20 -6.20
C MET A 101 -7.07 -0.65 -7.42
N LEU A 102 -7.67 -1.84 -7.37
CA LEU A 102 -8.51 -2.34 -8.46
C LEU A 102 -9.79 -1.50 -8.63
N ARG A 103 -10.37 -1.03 -7.52
CA ARG A 103 -11.52 -0.13 -7.54
C ARG A 103 -11.16 1.22 -8.16
N GLU A 104 -10.03 1.79 -7.79
CA GLU A 104 -9.53 3.05 -8.36
C GLU A 104 -9.21 2.90 -9.85
N GLN A 105 -8.52 1.83 -10.25
CA GLN A 105 -8.25 1.53 -11.65
C GLN A 105 -9.55 1.43 -12.46
N THR A 106 -10.55 0.72 -11.91
CA THR A 106 -11.86 0.59 -12.56
C THR A 106 -12.57 1.94 -12.66
N SER A 107 -12.53 2.75 -11.61
CA SER A 107 -13.08 4.11 -11.58
C SER A 107 -12.41 5.02 -12.61
N LEU A 108 -11.07 4.98 -12.68
CA LEU A 108 -10.29 5.74 -13.64
C LEU A 108 -10.61 5.31 -15.08
N ARG A 109 -10.65 4.00 -15.34
CA ARG A 109 -11.05 3.46 -16.66
C ARG A 109 -12.44 3.94 -17.03
N GLN A 110 -13.42 3.88 -16.12
CA GLN A 110 -14.78 4.38 -16.37
C GLN A 110 -14.79 5.89 -16.66
N ARG A 111 -13.99 6.68 -15.94
CA ARG A 111 -13.84 8.11 -16.21
C ARG A 111 -13.21 8.41 -17.56
N LEU A 112 -12.19 7.66 -17.95
CA LEU A 112 -11.50 7.80 -19.24
C LEU A 112 -12.34 7.29 -20.40
N MET A 113 -13.18 6.28 -20.18
CA MET A 113 -14.13 5.77 -21.17
C MET A 113 -15.37 6.67 -21.34
N LYS A 114 -15.64 7.60 -20.42
CA LYS A 114 -16.70 8.59 -20.61
C LYS A 114 -16.27 9.55 -21.71
N PRO A 115 -16.98 9.59 -22.86
CA PRO A 115 -16.59 10.46 -23.94
C PRO A 115 -16.81 11.92 -23.51
N LEU A 116 -15.80 12.78 -23.74
CA LEU A 116 -15.78 14.20 -23.32
C LEU A 116 -16.90 15.04 -23.96
N CYS A 117 -17.36 14.61 -25.13
CA CYS A 117 -18.57 15.05 -25.82
C CYS A 117 -19.26 13.78 -26.31
N GLN A 118 -20.59 13.77 -26.48
CA GLN A 118 -21.23 12.67 -27.22
C GLN A 118 -20.56 12.57 -28.59
N GLN A 119 -19.71 11.56 -28.79
CA GLN A 119 -18.93 11.41 -30.04
C GLN A 119 -19.85 11.22 -31.26
N ASN A 120 -21.09 10.83 -31.01
CA ASN A 120 -22.15 10.78 -31.99
C ASN A 120 -23.40 11.37 -31.34
N LEU A 121 -23.89 12.49 -31.87
CA LEU A 121 -25.29 12.84 -31.65
C LEU A 121 -26.11 11.74 -32.35
N PRO A 122 -27.07 11.09 -31.69
CA PRO A 122 -27.93 10.12 -32.37
C PRO A 122 -28.81 10.90 -33.37
N ILE A 123 -28.31 11.01 -34.61
CA ILE A 123 -29.02 11.63 -35.72
C ILE A 123 -29.80 10.51 -36.41
N GLN A 124 -31.11 10.72 -36.59
CA GLN A 124 -31.96 9.82 -37.36
C GLN A 124 -31.45 9.74 -38.81
N ALA A 125 -31.37 8.53 -39.39
CA ALA A 125 -30.66 8.26 -40.66
C ALA A 125 -31.06 9.18 -41.83
N ASP A 126 -32.31 9.62 -41.87
CA ASP A 126 -32.89 10.56 -42.84
C ASP A 126 -32.33 11.99 -42.71
N LEU A 127 -31.89 12.39 -41.51
CA LEU A 127 -31.33 13.71 -41.23
C LEU A 127 -29.82 13.80 -41.51
N HIS A 128 -29.12 12.68 -41.68
CA HIS A 128 -27.65 12.66 -41.88
C HIS A 128 -27.23 13.50 -43.09
N ARG A 129 -27.94 13.39 -44.21
CA ARG A 129 -27.61 14.15 -45.43
C ARG A 129 -27.64 15.66 -45.16
N TYR A 130 -28.64 16.13 -44.42
CA TYR A 130 -28.78 17.55 -44.08
C TYR A 130 -27.71 18.01 -43.10
N VAL A 131 -27.37 17.19 -42.09
CA VAL A 131 -26.31 17.52 -41.13
C VAL A 131 -24.94 17.56 -41.79
N VAL A 132 -24.64 16.64 -42.71
CA VAL A 132 -23.37 16.66 -43.47
C VAL A 132 -23.27 17.92 -44.31
N THR A 133 -24.34 18.31 -45.02
CA THR A 133 -24.36 19.56 -45.79
C THR A 133 -24.22 20.78 -44.87
N LEU A 134 -24.90 20.79 -43.72
CA LEU A 134 -24.79 21.88 -42.74
C LEU A 134 -23.37 22.01 -42.20
N MET A 135 -22.73 20.90 -41.83
CA MET A 135 -21.35 20.91 -41.32
C MET A 135 -20.36 21.40 -42.38
N ALA A 136 -20.54 21.02 -43.65
CA ALA A 136 -19.74 21.57 -44.74
C ALA A 136 -19.87 23.09 -44.85
N MET A 137 -21.11 23.62 -44.79
CA MET A 137 -21.35 25.07 -44.81
C MET A 137 -20.78 25.78 -43.57
N VAL A 138 -20.85 25.16 -42.39
CA VAL A 138 -20.28 25.71 -41.15
C VAL A 138 -18.77 25.81 -41.23
N VAL A 139 -18.10 24.79 -41.78
CA VAL A 139 -16.63 24.81 -41.97
C VAL A 139 -16.23 25.92 -42.94
N GLU A 140 -16.91 26.02 -44.09
CA GLU A 140 -16.66 27.07 -45.09
C GLU A 140 -16.92 28.48 -44.51
N PHE A 141 -17.96 28.62 -43.70
CA PHE A 141 -18.26 29.87 -43.00
C PHE A 141 -17.16 30.23 -41.98
N ILE A 142 -16.71 29.28 -41.17
CA ILE A 142 -15.62 29.50 -40.20
C ILE A 142 -14.35 29.94 -40.92
N GLU A 143 -13.98 29.26 -42.01
CA GLU A 143 -12.79 29.61 -42.81
C GLU A 143 -12.92 31.02 -43.40
N THR A 144 -14.08 31.35 -43.96
CA THR A 144 -14.37 32.70 -44.49
C THR A 144 -14.31 33.76 -43.40
N LEU A 145 -14.89 33.50 -42.23
CA LEU A 145 -14.90 34.41 -41.09
C LEU A 145 -13.49 34.65 -40.56
N GLU A 146 -12.69 33.59 -40.45
CA GLU A 146 -11.29 33.69 -40.02
C GLU A 146 -10.48 34.52 -41.02
N MET A 147 -10.64 34.28 -42.32
CA MET A 147 -10.01 35.07 -43.37
C MET A 147 -10.38 36.55 -43.25
N LYS A 148 -11.67 36.86 -43.09
CA LYS A 148 -12.16 38.24 -42.93
C LYS A 148 -11.63 38.88 -41.65
N THR A 149 -11.55 38.12 -40.55
CA THR A 149 -11.01 38.62 -39.27
C THR A 149 -9.53 38.96 -39.40
N LYS A 150 -8.73 38.09 -40.04
CA LYS A 150 -7.32 38.35 -40.35
C LYS A 150 -7.15 39.56 -41.26
N MET A 151 -8.00 39.70 -42.28
CA MET A 151 -8.01 40.86 -43.17
C MET A 151 -8.28 42.16 -42.38
N VAL A 152 -9.28 42.18 -41.51
CA VAL A 152 -9.58 43.33 -40.64
C VAL A 152 -8.38 43.67 -39.74
N HIS A 153 -7.71 42.66 -39.17
CA HIS A 153 -6.52 42.88 -38.34
C HIS A 153 -5.30 43.38 -39.13
N SER A 154 -5.25 43.13 -40.45
CA SER A 154 -4.17 43.61 -41.33
C SER A 154 -4.39 45.03 -41.86
N ILE A 155 -5.58 45.62 -41.69
CA ILE A 155 -5.83 47.01 -42.05
C ILE A 155 -5.03 47.87 -41.06
N PRO A 156 -4.08 48.71 -41.52
CA PRO A 156 -3.34 49.58 -40.62
C PRO A 156 -4.35 50.41 -39.84
N THR A 157 -4.34 50.22 -38.53
CA THR A 157 -5.29 50.89 -37.66
C THR A 157 -5.11 52.39 -37.83
N THR A 158 -6.22 53.14 -37.83
CA THR A 158 -6.19 54.61 -37.88
C THR A 158 -5.22 55.18 -36.85
N ASP A 159 -5.04 54.50 -35.72
CA ASP A 159 -4.07 54.82 -34.67
C ASP A 159 -2.60 54.80 -35.15
N GLU A 160 -2.17 53.79 -35.90
CA GLU A 160 -0.81 53.74 -36.44
C GLU A 160 -0.55 54.85 -37.47
N SER A 161 -1.55 55.15 -38.32
CA SER A 161 -1.48 56.27 -39.26
C SER A 161 -1.46 57.63 -38.54
N MET A 162 -2.24 57.78 -37.47
CA MET A 162 -2.30 58.98 -36.62
C MET A 162 -0.96 59.20 -35.91
N ARG A 163 -0.34 58.13 -35.40
CA ARG A 163 0.99 58.19 -34.77
C ARG A 163 2.07 58.59 -35.75
N ASN A 164 2.05 58.05 -36.97
CA ASN A 164 2.99 58.43 -38.03
C ASN A 164 2.83 59.91 -38.43
N LEU A 165 1.59 60.38 -38.55
CA LEU A 165 1.30 61.79 -38.85
C LEU A 165 1.73 62.73 -37.72
N ASN A 166 1.49 62.35 -36.46
CA ASN A 166 1.94 63.12 -35.30
C ASN A 166 3.48 63.19 -35.22
N ASN A 167 4.17 62.09 -35.54
CA ASN A 167 5.62 62.07 -35.65
C ASN A 167 6.13 62.98 -36.79
N GLY A 168 5.46 62.98 -37.95
CA GLY A 168 5.78 63.90 -39.04
C GLY A 168 5.56 65.37 -38.66
N MET A 169 4.46 65.66 -37.95
CA MET A 169 4.14 67.00 -37.47
C MET A 169 5.18 67.51 -36.47
N THR A 170 5.63 66.67 -35.53
CA THR A 170 6.69 67.06 -34.57
C THR A 170 8.03 67.32 -35.27
N GLN A 171 8.39 66.52 -36.28
CA GLN A 171 9.58 66.79 -37.10
C GLN A 171 9.48 68.11 -37.86
N LEU A 172 8.31 68.41 -38.44
CA LEU A 172 8.09 69.63 -39.20
C LEU A 172 8.12 70.87 -38.29
N LEU A 173 7.54 70.77 -37.09
CA LEU A 173 7.66 71.82 -36.07
C LEU A 173 9.12 72.06 -35.66
N ALA A 174 9.91 71.00 -35.47
CA ALA A 174 11.34 71.14 -35.17
C ALA A 174 12.09 71.87 -36.29
N GLN A 175 11.84 71.51 -37.56
CA GLN A 175 12.42 72.19 -38.71
C GLN A 175 11.99 73.67 -38.80
N VAL A 176 10.72 73.98 -38.52
CA VAL A 176 10.25 75.37 -38.49
C VAL A 176 11.00 76.18 -37.43
N THR A 177 11.18 75.64 -36.22
CA THR A 177 11.96 76.33 -35.17
C THR A 177 13.42 76.51 -35.56
N GLU A 178 14.01 75.55 -36.26
CA GLU A 178 15.37 75.67 -36.78
C GLU A 178 15.45 76.77 -37.85
N VAL A 179 14.53 76.80 -38.81
CA VAL A 179 14.44 77.85 -39.84
C VAL A 179 14.22 79.22 -39.21
N GLU A 180 13.35 79.35 -38.22
CA GLU A 180 13.14 80.60 -37.48
C GLU A 180 14.42 81.06 -36.77
N SER A 181 15.19 80.12 -36.20
CA SER A 181 16.46 80.43 -35.53
C SER A 181 17.53 80.86 -36.53
N LEU A 182 17.63 80.18 -37.68
CA LEU A 182 18.53 80.54 -38.77
C LEU A 182 18.15 81.90 -39.37
N THR A 183 16.86 82.17 -39.53
CA THR A 183 16.36 83.47 -40.01
C THR A 183 16.73 84.58 -39.03
N ARG A 184 16.54 84.37 -37.71
CA ARG A 184 17.00 85.30 -36.67
C ARG A 184 18.51 85.52 -36.73
N GLN A 185 19.30 84.48 -36.95
CA GLN A 185 20.76 84.56 -37.06
C GLN A 185 21.22 85.33 -38.31
N VAL A 186 20.55 85.13 -39.46
CA VAL A 186 20.80 85.89 -40.70
C VAL A 186 20.45 87.35 -40.52
N LEU A 187 19.28 87.67 -39.95
CA LEU A 187 18.88 89.05 -39.65
C LEU A 187 19.88 89.75 -38.70
N GLN A 188 20.39 89.03 -37.70
CA GLN A 188 21.41 89.55 -36.80
C GLN A 188 22.77 89.78 -37.51
N ARG A 189 23.07 89.00 -38.56
CA ARG A 189 24.29 89.14 -39.37
C ARG A 189 24.15 90.22 -40.44
N SER A 190 22.95 90.48 -40.97
CA SER A 190 22.65 91.56 -41.92
C SER A 190 22.40 92.91 -41.24
N GLY A 191 21.95 92.91 -39.98
CA GLY A 191 21.84 94.11 -39.13
C GLY A 191 23.18 94.58 -38.53
N LYS A 192 24.28 93.85 -38.78
CA LYS A 192 25.64 94.34 -38.52
C LYS A 192 26.21 94.96 -39.80
N PRO A 193 26.35 96.28 -39.90
CA PRO A 193 27.15 96.87 -40.97
C PRO A 193 28.61 96.40 -40.85
N LYS A 194 29.17 95.93 -41.97
CA LYS A 194 30.61 96.08 -42.24
C LYS A 194 30.88 97.58 -42.26
N ASP A 195 31.55 98.05 -41.21
CA ASP A 195 32.41 99.24 -41.11
C ASP A 195 32.40 99.66 -39.63
N ASN A 196 33.52 99.64 -38.91
CA ASN A 196 34.77 100.29 -39.27
C ASN A 196 36.02 99.57 -38.72
N MET A 197 37.10 99.62 -39.51
CA MET A 197 38.47 99.65 -39.00
C MET A 197 38.67 100.80 -38.01
N SER A 198 39.71 100.65 -37.19
CA SER A 198 40.53 101.72 -36.58
C SER A 198 40.20 102.09 -35.13
N SER A 199 40.74 101.29 -34.20
CA SER A 199 42.05 101.64 -33.61
C SER A 199 42.87 100.36 -33.42
#